data_AF-A0A921ZI92-F1
#
_entry.id   AF-A0A921ZI92-F1
#
_cell.length_a   1.000
_cell.length_b   1.000
_cell.length_c   1.000
_cell.angle_alpha   90.00
_cell.angle_beta   90.00
_cell.angle_gamma   90.00
#
_symmetry.space_group_name_H-M   'P 1'
#
loop_
_entity.id
_entity.type
_entity.pdbx_description
1 polymer ?
#
loop_
_entity_poly.entity_id
_entity_poly.type
_entity_poly.pdbx_seq_one_letter_code
_entity_poly.pdbx_strand_id
1 'polypeptide(L)' 'MKAKPNQEVEAIRHRFPNKVPLYVQRYVREREVPALGRTKFLVPQELTMSQFLYIIRAKMKLRESQVRFIYH' A
#
# COMPACT_ATOMS: atom_id res chain seq x y z
N MET A 1 7.73 13.98 21.47
CA MET A 1 8.85 13.70 20.55
C MET A 1 8.36 12.72 19.49
N LYS A 2 8.14 13.15 18.24
CA LYS A 2 7.74 12.25 17.15
C LYS A 2 9.02 11.63 16.56
N ALA A 3 9.15 10.31 16.61
CA ALA A 3 10.27 9.60 15.99
C ALA A 3 10.35 9.97 14.50
N LYS A 4 11.56 10.19 13.99
CA LYS A 4 11.78 10.52 12.57
C LYS A 4 11.29 9.32 11.73
N PRO A 5 10.53 9.53 10.64
CA PRO A 5 9.96 8.45 9.82
C PRO A 5 10.99 7.38 9.41
N ASN A 6 12.24 7.78 9.21
CA ASN A 6 13.32 6.89 8.78
C ASN A 6 13.66 5.81 9.81
N GLN A 7 13.66 6.13 11.10
CA GLN A 7 14.03 5.16 12.14
C GLN A 7 12.98 4.06 12.30
N GLU A 8 11.70 4.40 12.17
CA GLU A 8 10.61 3.42 12.23
C GLU A 8 10.63 2.50 11.00
N VAL A 9 10.87 3.05 9.82
CA VAL A 9 10.99 2.27 8.58
C VAL A 9 12.20 1.34 8.63
N GLU A 10 13.35 1.82 9.11
CA GLU A 10 14.54 1.00 9.31
C GLU A 10 14.28 -0.14 10.29
N ALA A 11 13.70 0.13 11.45
CA ALA A 11 13.36 -0.91 12.43
C ALA A 11 12.41 -1.98 11.83
N ILE A 12 11.43 -1.56 11.03
CA ILE A 12 10.51 -2.46 10.32
C ILE A 12 11.25 -3.30 9.28
N ARG A 13 12.16 -2.71 8.51
CA ARG A 13 12.98 -3.42 7.52
C ARG A 13 13.91 -4.43 8.18
N HIS A 14 14.53 -4.07 9.30
CA HIS A 14 15.34 -5.01 10.09
C HIS A 14 14.51 -6.17 10.65
N ARG A 15 13.28 -5.90 11.11
CA ARG A 15 12.37 -6.93 11.65
C ARG A 15 11.78 -7.82 10.55
N PHE A 16 11.59 -7.29 9.35
CA PHE A 16 10.97 -7.98 8.21
C PHE A 16 11.81 -7.79 6.93
N PRO A 17 13.00 -8.42 6.84
CA PRO A 17 13.96 -8.14 5.78
C PRO A 17 13.45 -8.48 4.37
N ASN A 18 12.58 -9.48 4.25
CA ASN A 18 12.02 -9.90 2.95
C ASN A 18 10.69 -9.20 2.62
N LYS A 19 10.32 -8.16 3.38
CA LYS A 19 9.08 -7.40 3.15
C LYS A 19 9.36 -5.93 2.91
N VAL A 20 8.68 -5.40 1.89
CA VAL A 20 8.70 -3.98 1.55
C VAL A 20 7.53 -3.28 2.24
N PRO A 21 7.77 -2.25 3.06
CA PRO A 21 6.70 -1.42 3.59
C PRO A 21 6.13 -0.52 2.48
N LEU A 22 4.85 -0.68 2.16
CA LEU A 22 4.11 0.14 1.21
C LEU A 22 3.02 0.94 1.93
N TYR A 23 2.94 2.23 1.61
CA TYR A 23 1.83 3.08 2.02
C TYR A 23 0.88 3.27 0.84
N VAL A 24 -0.37 2.85 1.01
CA VAL A 24 -1.43 3.02 0.01
C VAL A 24 -2.54 3.85 0.62
N GLN A 25 -2.87 4.93 -0.05
CA GLN A 25 -3.96 5.80 0.33
C GLN A 25 -4.87 6.04 -0.86
N ARG A 26 -6.16 6.19 -0.58
CA ARG A 26 -7.09 6.67 -1.58
C ARG A 26 -6.73 8.11 -1.92
N TYR A 27 -6.70 8.45 -3.21
CA TYR A 27 -6.47 9.82 -3.64
C TYR A 27 -7.53 10.75 -3.05
N VAL A 28 -7.12 11.91 -2.54
CA VAL A 28 -8.00 12.80 -1.74
C VAL A 28 -9.23 13.27 -2.53
N ARG A 29 -9.08 13.47 -3.85
CA ARG A 29 -10.19 13.92 -4.72
C ARG A 29 -10.97 12.78 -5.35
N GLU A 30 -10.58 11.53 -5.11
CA GLU A 30 -11.36 10.37 -5.54
C GLU A 30 -12.70 10.37 -4.80
N ARG A 31 -13.78 9.94 -5.45
CA ARG A 31 -15.13 9.89 -4.84
C ARG A 31 -15.82 8.56 -5.04
N GLU A 32 -15.41 7.78 -6.03
CA GLU A 32 -16.07 6.53 -6.39
C GLU A 32 -15.43 5.32 -5.72
N VAL A 33 -14.14 5.39 -5.41
CA VAL A 33 -13.41 4.33 -4.71
C VAL A 33 -13.68 4.44 -3.20
N PRO A 34 -14.10 3.36 -2.51
CA PRO A 34 -14.21 3.36 -1.05
C PRO A 34 -12.85 3.56 -0.36
N ALA A 35 -12.87 4.07 0.87
CA ALA A 35 -11.65 4.19 1.66
C ALA A 35 -11.04 2.82 1.97
N LEU A 36 -9.71 2.71 1.95
CA LEU A 36 -9.03 1.50 2.40
C LEU A 36 -9.12 1.39 3.92
N GLY A 37 -9.52 0.22 4.43
CA GLY A 37 -9.52 -0.05 5.87
C GLY A 37 -8.12 -0.07 6.51
N ARG A 38 -7.06 -0.22 5.71
CA ARG A 38 -5.65 -0.12 6.16
C ARG A 38 -4.83 0.60 5.08
N THR A 39 -3.89 1.44 5.50
CA THR A 39 -3.04 2.21 4.58
C THR A 39 -1.58 1.78 4.57
N LYS A 40 -1.13 1.03 5.58
CA LYS A 40 0.24 0.50 5.68
C LYS A 40 0.25 -1.00 5.41
N PHE A 41 1.11 -1.44 4.51
CA PHE A 41 1.22 -2.84 4.07
C PHE A 41 2.67 -3.29 4.17
N LEU A 42 2.88 -4.54 4.59
CA LEU A 42 4.16 -5.23 4.46
C LEU A 42 4.02 -6.28 3.37
N VAL A 43 4.64 -6.04 2.23
CA VAL A 43 4.46 -6.82 1.02
C VAL A 43 5.71 -7.66 0.76
N PRO A 44 5.60 -8.97 0.48
CA PRO A 44 6.76 -9.77 0.10
C PRO A 44 7.48 -9.16 -1.11
N GLN A 45 8.80 -9.13 -1.07
CA GLN A 45 9.60 -8.58 -2.17
C GLN A 45 9.41 -9.33 -3.50
N GLU A 46 9.01 -10.60 -3.46
CA GLU A 46 8.77 -11.41 -4.66
C GLU A 46 7.42 -11.09 -5.30
N LEU A 47 6.56 -10.33 -4.62
CA LEU A 47 5.25 -9.97 -5.15
C LEU A 47 5.39 -8.88 -6.21
N THR A 48 4.96 -9.20 -7.43
CA THR A 48 4.95 -8.22 -8.52
C THR A 48 3.89 -7.14 -8.28
N MET A 49 4.09 -5.98 -8.92
CA MET A 49 3.12 -4.89 -8.86
C MET A 49 1.72 -5.35 -9.29
N SER A 50 1.61 -6.07 -10.40
CA SER A 50 0.32 -6.59 -10.90
C SER A 50 -0.42 -7.46 -9.88
N GLN A 51 0.30 -8.34 -9.19
CA GLN A 51 -0.29 -9.18 -8.13
C GLN A 51 -0.72 -8.34 -6.92
N PHE A 52 0.09 -7.36 -6.52
CA PHE A 52 -0.28 -6.43 -5.46
C PHE A 52 -1.56 -5.66 -5.81
N LEU A 53 -1.64 -5.11 -7.02
CA LEU A 53 -2.82 -4.39 -7.49
C LEU A 53 -4.07 -5.29 -7.52
N TYR A 54 -3.94 -6.54 -7.95
CA TYR A 54 -5.02 -7.52 -7.92
C TYR A 54 -5.56 -7.74 -6.49
N ILE A 55 -4.67 -7.95 -5.52
CA ILE A 55 -5.05 -8.13 -4.11
C ILE A 55 -5.78 -6.89 -3.57
N ILE A 56 -5.26 -5.70 -3.87
CA ILE A 56 -5.84 -4.43 -3.42
C ILE A 56 -7.24 -4.21 -4.04
N ARG A 57 -7.42 -4.49 -5.33
CA ARG A 57 -8.72 -4.44 -6.01
C ARG A 57 -9.73 -5.41 -5.39
N ALA A 58 -9.33 -6.66 -5.17
CA ALA A 58 -10.17 -7.68 -4.55
C ALA A 58 -10.64 -7.25 -3.14
N LYS A 59 -9.74 -6.65 -2.34
CA LYS A 59 -10.09 -6.15 -1.00
C LYS A 59 -11.05 -4.96 -1.01
N MET A 60 -10.91 -4.07 -1.98
CA MET A 60 -11.78 -2.89 -2.10
C MET A 60 -13.09 -3.15 -2.87
N LYS A 61 -13.31 -4.37 -3.39
CA LYS A 61 -14.47 -4.73 -4.21
C LYS A 61 -14.68 -3.76 -5.39
N LEU A 62 -13.58 -3.34 -6.01
CA LEU A 62 -13.60 -2.35 -7.11
C LEU A 62 -14.00 -3.00 -8.43
N ARG A 63 -14.76 -2.25 -9.25
CA ARG A 63 -15.01 -2.60 -10.65
C ARG A 63 -13.74 -2.34 -11.47
N GLU A 64 -13.50 -3.16 -12.50
CA GLU A 64 -12.26 -3.16 -13.29
C GLU A 64 -11.93 -1.80 -13.93
N SER A 65 -12.95 -0.96 -14.19
CA SER A 65 -12.82 0.34 -14.85
C SER A 65 -12.41 1.51 -13.95
N GLN A 66 -12.40 1.36 -12.61
CA GLN A 66 -12.33 2.51 -11.69
C GLN A 66 -10.94 2.80 -11.10
N VAL A 67 -9.86 2.18 -11.61
CA VAL A 67 -8.59 2.16 -10.87
C VAL A 67 -7.42 2.73 -11.66
N ARG A 68 -6.97 3.93 -11.25
CA ARG A 68 -5.74 4.59 -11.73
C ARG A 68 -4.71 4.63 -10.60
N PHE A 69 -3.48 4.20 -10.88
CA PHE A 69 -2.37 4.16 -9.91
C PHE A 69 -1.27 5.14 -10.32
N ILE A 70 -0.69 5.83 -9.34
CA ILE A 70 0.45 6.75 -9.51
C ILE A 70 1.58 6.28 -8.60
N TYR A 71 2.74 5.98 -9.20
CA TYR A 71 3.99 5.69 -8.48
C TYR A 71 4.82 6.98 -8.41
N HIS A 72 5.29 7.33 -7.22
CA HIS A 72 6.13 8.51 -6.95
C HIS A 72 7.29 8.10 -6.05
#